data_AF-A0A3D1GEQ7-F1
#
_entry.id   AF-A0A3D1GEQ7-F1
#
_cell.length_a   1.000
_cell.length_b   1.000
_cell.length_c   1.000
_cell.angle_alpha   90.00
_cell.angle_beta   90.00
_cell.angle_gamma   90.00
#
_symmetry.space_group_name_H-M   'P 1'
#
loop_
_entity.id
_entity.type
_entity.pdbx_description
1 polymer ?
#
loop_
_entity_poly.entity_id
_entity_poly.type
_entity_poly.pdbx_seq_one_letter_code
_entity_poly.pdbx_strand_id
1 'polypeptide(L)'
;MQSDGFDGELWDEHRWEAHLNEVEKKSDQLRKFISSDPKGNIPRWLTLLKESINEDDAFEAYVEEELLLDEAYFPEDEDWEDDEDDEFDGEDFLFGEFDEFPDLDDEADEFESGEEWKALSDEFADSDYGSLDNLIIYTVAKDLAVDVLKWAESVPAKAHTKNFQEFVGDSLKIGAKLAGGYSFGFEPEYLGANIAYTKKALACANQCLSLMTSLKSADYFTKAAYGDLNSRLFELRNDIGVYVQELRDRFRFGID
;
A
#
# COMPACT_ATOMS: atom_id res chain seq x y z
N MET A 1 19.81 16.01 19.25
CA MET A 1 20.50 14.82 18.71
C MET A 1 19.90 13.58 19.34
N GLN A 2 18.79 13.12 18.76
CA GLN A 2 18.25 11.79 18.93
C GLN A 2 18.12 11.32 17.48
N SER A 3 18.97 10.38 17.10
CA SER A 3 19.19 9.94 15.73
C SER A 3 17.94 9.27 15.16
N ASP A 4 17.32 9.90 14.17
CA ASP A 4 16.43 9.22 13.25
C ASP A 4 17.26 8.23 12.41
N GLY A 5 16.69 7.05 12.22
CA GLY A 5 17.38 5.89 11.69
C GLY A 5 17.48 5.92 10.17
N PHE A 6 18.58 6.46 9.66
CA PHE A 6 19.11 6.16 8.32
C PHE A 6 20.63 6.01 8.41
N ASP A 7 21.11 5.16 9.33
CA ASP A 7 22.54 4.99 9.65
C ASP A 7 23.29 4.08 8.64
N GLY A 8 22.87 4.09 7.36
CA GLY A 8 23.44 3.25 6.29
C GLY A 8 23.33 1.73 6.52
N GLU A 9 22.54 1.27 7.50
CA GLU A 9 22.33 -0.13 7.82
C GLU A 9 21.09 -0.66 7.09
N LEU A 10 21.25 -1.76 6.33
CA LEU A 10 20.15 -2.47 5.67
C LEU A 10 19.15 -3.02 6.72
N TRP A 11 17.90 -2.56 6.69
CA TRP A 11 16.88 -3.03 7.62
C TRP A 11 16.28 -4.37 7.19
N ASP A 12 16.21 -5.32 8.12
CA ASP A 12 15.50 -6.58 7.91
C ASP A 12 13.97 -6.42 8.02
N GLU A 13 13.24 -7.45 7.61
CA GLU A 13 11.77 -7.47 7.65
C GLU A 13 11.18 -7.20 9.04
N HIS A 14 11.90 -7.49 10.13
CA HIS A 14 11.40 -7.35 11.49
C HIS A 14 11.50 -5.92 11.98
N ARG A 15 12.58 -5.21 11.63
CA ARG A 15 12.71 -3.78 11.88
C ARG A 15 11.67 -2.98 11.11
N TRP A 16 11.51 -3.29 9.82
CA TRP A 16 10.44 -2.72 9.00
C TRP A 16 9.06 -3.01 9.58
N GLU A 17 8.76 -4.26 9.92
CA GLU A 17 7.49 -4.62 10.54
C GLU A 17 7.23 -3.87 11.86
N ALA A 18 8.25 -3.70 12.72
CA ALA A 18 8.12 -2.94 13.95
C ALA A 18 7.80 -1.46 13.69
N HIS A 19 8.57 -0.82 12.80
CA HIS A 19 8.37 0.57 12.39
C HIS A 19 6.97 0.79 11.79
N LEU A 20 6.59 -0.03 10.81
CA LEU A 20 5.29 0.04 10.15
C LEU A 20 4.13 -0.20 11.10
N ASN A 21 4.29 -1.06 12.11
CA ASN A 21 3.26 -1.26 13.13
C ASN A 21 3.11 -0.06 14.07
N GLU A 22 4.17 0.71 14.29
CA GLU A 22 4.09 1.97 15.04
C GLU A 22 3.42 3.07 14.22
N VAL A 23 3.76 3.17 12.93
CA VAL A 23 3.12 4.06 11.97
C VAL A 23 1.62 3.78 11.87
N GLU A 24 1.21 2.53 11.66
CA GLU A 24 -0.22 2.17 11.57
C GLU A 24 -1.00 2.47 12.85
N LYS A 25 -0.39 2.30 14.03
CA LYS A 25 -1.05 2.69 15.29
C LYS A 25 -1.34 4.19 15.34
N LYS A 26 -0.49 5.02 14.76
CA LYS A 26 -0.72 6.47 14.62
C LYS A 26 -1.79 6.73 13.55
N SER A 27 -1.75 6.02 12.42
CA SER A 27 -2.78 6.06 11.36
C SER A 27 -4.17 5.72 11.90
N ASP A 28 -4.33 4.64 12.67
CA ASP A 28 -5.59 4.24 13.29
C ASP A 28 -6.14 5.28 14.26
N GLN A 29 -5.26 6.03 14.95
CA GLN A 29 -5.68 7.13 15.81
C GLN A 29 -6.19 8.30 14.96
N LEU A 30 -5.47 8.66 13.90
CA LEU A 30 -5.86 9.74 13.00
C LEU A 30 -7.14 9.41 12.21
N ARG A 31 -7.29 8.19 11.72
CA ARG A 31 -8.53 7.69 11.09
C ARG A 31 -9.74 7.89 11.99
N LYS A 32 -9.61 7.65 13.31
CA LYS A 32 -10.68 7.92 14.29
C LYS A 32 -11.00 9.41 14.45
N PHE A 33 -10.05 10.30 14.18
CA PHE A 33 -10.25 11.74 14.23
C PHE A 33 -10.82 12.31 12.92
N ILE A 34 -10.36 11.83 11.76
CA ILE A 34 -10.76 12.32 10.43
C ILE A 34 -12.08 11.70 9.97
N SER A 35 -12.38 10.44 10.34
CA SER A 35 -13.61 9.78 9.91
C SER A 35 -14.83 10.60 10.36
N SER A 36 -15.58 11.12 9.38
CA SER A 36 -16.69 12.06 9.59
C SER A 36 -17.93 11.43 10.25
N ASP A 37 -17.84 10.19 10.72
CA ASP A 37 -18.91 9.50 11.44
C ASP A 37 -18.66 9.59 12.96
N PRO A 38 -19.29 10.56 13.67
CA PRO A 38 -19.17 10.68 15.12
C PRO A 38 -19.71 9.47 15.91
N LYS A 39 -20.29 8.46 15.23
CA LYS A 39 -20.72 7.19 15.82
C LYS A 39 -19.88 5.98 15.39
N GLY A 40 -18.97 6.13 14.42
CA GLY A 40 -18.08 5.06 13.93
C GLY A 40 -18.79 3.79 13.46
N ASN A 41 -19.98 3.91 12.87
CA ASN A 41 -20.89 2.79 12.66
C ASN A 41 -21.04 2.39 11.19
N ILE A 42 -20.53 3.20 10.25
CA ILE A 42 -20.55 2.92 8.80
C ILE A 42 -19.10 2.66 8.33
N PRO A 43 -18.79 1.46 7.82
CA PRO A 43 -17.46 1.17 7.26
C PRO A 43 -17.13 2.02 6.03
N ARG A 44 -15.87 2.47 5.88
CA ARG A 44 -15.44 3.32 4.75
C ARG A 44 -15.70 2.67 3.39
N TRP A 45 -15.46 1.36 3.25
CA TRP A 45 -15.74 0.61 2.03
C TRP A 45 -17.19 0.74 1.56
N LEU A 46 -18.15 0.86 2.48
CA LEU A 46 -19.57 1.00 2.13
C LEU A 46 -19.88 2.40 1.60
N THR A 47 -19.09 3.41 2.01
CA THR A 47 -19.19 4.76 1.47
C THR A 47 -18.56 4.83 0.09
N LEU A 48 -17.36 4.28 -0.08
CA LEU A 48 -16.67 4.20 -1.38
C LEU A 48 -17.50 3.46 -2.43
N LEU A 49 -18.11 2.34 -2.04
CA LEU A 49 -18.99 1.56 -2.92
C LEU A 49 -20.20 2.37 -3.43
N LYS A 50 -20.67 3.37 -2.68
CA LYS A 50 -21.77 4.26 -3.10
C LYS A 50 -21.30 5.46 -3.91
N GLU A 51 -20.05 5.88 -3.70
CA GLU A 51 -19.42 7.01 -4.38
C GLU A 51 -18.89 6.60 -5.77
N SER A 52 -18.58 5.32 -5.94
CA SER A 52 -17.96 4.75 -7.15
C SER A 52 -18.97 4.34 -8.22
N ILE A 53 -18.51 4.23 -9.47
CA ILE A 53 -19.38 3.84 -10.60
C ILE A 53 -19.66 2.33 -10.57
N ASN A 54 -18.67 1.55 -10.16
CA ASN A 54 -18.73 0.09 -10.07
C ASN A 54 -17.82 -0.43 -8.93
N GLU A 55 -17.83 -1.73 -8.67
CA GLU A 55 -17.09 -2.33 -7.56
C GLU A 55 -15.57 -2.40 -7.80
N ASP A 56 -15.12 -2.36 -9.06
CA ASP A 56 -13.71 -2.25 -9.44
C ASP A 56 -13.18 -0.87 -9.04
N ASP A 57 -13.87 0.19 -9.47
CA ASP A 57 -13.56 1.58 -9.08
C ASP A 57 -13.58 1.75 -7.54
N ALA A 58 -14.52 1.09 -6.86
CA ALA A 58 -14.61 1.16 -5.40
C ALA A 58 -13.42 0.47 -4.71
N PHE A 59 -12.89 -0.60 -5.31
CA PHE A 59 -11.69 -1.25 -4.83
C PHE A 59 -10.45 -0.40 -5.10
N GLU A 60 -10.31 0.18 -6.29
CA GLU A 60 -9.20 1.05 -6.65
C GLU A 60 -9.14 2.28 -5.74
N ALA A 61 -10.26 2.97 -5.55
CA ALA A 61 -10.35 4.09 -4.61
C ALA A 61 -10.02 3.68 -3.17
N TYR A 62 -10.37 2.45 -2.76
CA TYR A 62 -9.98 1.93 -1.46
C TYR A 62 -8.46 1.75 -1.34
N VAL A 63 -7.82 1.18 -2.37
CA VAL A 63 -6.37 0.99 -2.41
C VAL A 63 -5.66 2.35 -2.37
N GLU A 64 -6.08 3.29 -3.20
CA GLU A 64 -5.51 4.65 -3.24
C GLU A 64 -5.63 5.36 -1.89
N GLU A 65 -6.80 5.34 -1.23
CA GLU A 65 -6.96 5.93 0.10
C GLU A 65 -6.07 5.28 1.15
N GLU A 66 -5.90 3.95 1.10
CA GLU A 66 -5.00 3.24 2.02
C GLU A 66 -3.54 3.60 1.77
N LEU A 67 -3.13 3.74 0.50
CA LEU A 67 -1.77 4.14 0.14
C LEU A 67 -1.48 5.58 0.56
N LEU A 68 -2.38 6.53 0.30
CA LEU A 68 -2.23 7.93 0.75
C LEU A 68 -2.17 8.04 2.28
N LEU A 69 -2.93 7.21 2.99
CA LEU A 69 -2.89 7.15 4.45
C LEU A 69 -1.62 6.51 5.00
N ASP A 70 -0.90 5.72 4.20
CA ASP A 70 0.39 5.15 4.57
C ASP A 70 1.53 6.11 4.16
N GLU A 71 1.44 6.76 2.99
CA GLU A 71 2.35 7.78 2.46
C GLU A 71 2.39 9.04 3.33
N ALA A 72 1.26 9.55 3.81
CA ALA A 72 1.24 10.71 4.72
C ALA A 72 2.04 10.52 6.04
N TYR A 73 2.55 9.32 6.31
CA TYR A 73 3.43 9.01 7.43
C TYR A 73 4.89 8.75 7.06
N PHE A 74 5.18 8.53 5.79
CA PHE A 74 6.51 8.75 5.23
C PHE A 74 6.45 10.16 4.69
N PRO A 75 6.65 11.22 5.51
CA PRO A 75 7.02 12.47 4.89
C PRO A 75 8.15 12.09 3.95
N GLU A 76 7.97 12.31 2.64
CA GLU A 76 9.12 12.41 1.76
C GLU A 76 10.11 13.24 2.56
N ASP A 77 11.36 12.77 2.64
CA ASP A 77 12.42 13.61 3.16
C ASP A 77 12.41 14.84 2.24
N GLU A 78 11.57 15.81 2.60
CA GLU A 78 11.65 17.17 2.19
C GLU A 78 12.91 17.65 2.90
N ASP A 79 14.04 17.28 2.31
CA ASP A 79 15.11 18.22 2.04
C ASP A 79 14.48 19.45 1.32
N TRP A 80 13.61 20.20 2.02
CA TRP A 80 13.68 21.64 1.92
C TRP A 80 15.03 21.98 2.50
N GLU A 81 16.04 21.99 1.61
CA GLU A 81 17.26 22.74 1.83
C GLU A 81 16.91 24.02 2.59
N ASP A 82 17.63 24.25 3.68
CA ASP A 82 17.82 25.53 4.36
C ASP A 82 16.97 26.66 3.76
N ASP A 83 15.79 26.93 4.33
CA ASP A 83 15.46 28.33 4.53
C ASP A 83 16.47 28.82 5.58
N GLU A 84 17.63 29.22 5.05
CA GLU A 84 18.60 30.06 5.72
C GLU A 84 17.78 31.09 6.51
N ASP A 85 17.75 30.95 7.83
CA ASP A 85 17.57 32.09 8.72
C ASP A 85 18.77 33.00 8.43
N ASP A 86 18.61 33.78 7.37
CA ASP A 86 19.45 34.89 6.93
C ASP A 86 19.28 35.99 7.97
N GLU A 87 19.76 35.72 9.19
CA GLU A 87 20.10 36.73 10.17
C GLU A 87 21.32 37.46 9.59
N PHE A 88 20.98 38.44 8.75
CA PHE A 88 21.84 39.48 8.24
C PHE A 88 22.81 39.97 9.33
N ASP A 89 24.04 39.45 9.32
CA ASP A 89 25.18 40.09 9.97
C ASP A 89 26.30 40.27 8.92
N GLY A 90 26.15 41.39 8.22
CA GLY A 90 27.23 42.32 7.87
C GLY A 90 28.58 41.74 7.44
N GLU A 91 28.85 41.90 6.15
CA GLU A 91 30.18 42.20 5.60
C GLU A 91 31.25 41.11 5.76
N ASP A 92 31.35 40.21 4.78
CA ASP A 92 32.46 40.30 3.81
C ASP A 92 32.27 39.25 2.69
N PHE A 93 32.72 39.62 1.49
CA PHE A 93 33.17 38.66 0.46
C PHE A 93 32.17 38.05 -0.54
N LEU A 94 31.61 38.85 -1.45
CA LEU A 94 31.22 38.32 -2.78
C LEU A 94 31.30 39.36 -3.92
N PHE A 95 32.36 39.20 -4.72
CA PHE A 95 32.56 39.64 -6.11
C PHE A 95 32.94 41.09 -6.44
N GLY A 96 34.26 41.27 -6.64
CA GLY A 96 34.78 42.20 -7.63
C GLY A 96 35.23 41.47 -8.90
N GLU A 97 34.54 41.80 -9.99
CA GLU A 97 35.05 41.84 -11.38
C GLU A 97 35.01 40.56 -12.25
N PHE A 98 34.24 40.69 -13.36
CA PHE A 98 34.44 40.21 -14.75
C PHE A 98 33.32 39.29 -15.28
N ASP A 99 32.29 39.74 -16.02
CA ASP A 99 32.18 40.21 -17.42
C ASP A 99 31.44 39.17 -18.32
N GLU A 100 30.22 39.53 -18.75
CA GLU A 100 29.53 39.28 -20.04
C GLU A 100 29.11 37.86 -20.58
N PHE A 101 27.78 37.74 -20.85
CA PHE A 101 27.01 36.90 -21.83
C PHE A 101 26.55 35.46 -21.50
N PRO A 102 25.43 34.95 -22.11
CA PRO A 102 24.05 35.48 -22.24
C PRO A 102 22.96 34.47 -21.75
N ASP A 103 21.71 34.96 -21.70
CA ASP A 103 20.43 34.23 -21.57
C ASP A 103 20.44 32.74 -21.98
N LEU A 104 20.17 31.86 -21.01
CA LEU A 104 19.62 30.52 -21.21
C LEU A 104 18.33 30.41 -20.40
N ASP A 105 17.25 30.81 -21.04
CA ASP A 105 15.89 30.36 -20.75
C ASP A 105 15.75 29.02 -21.50
N ASP A 106 15.93 27.90 -20.81
CA ASP A 106 15.47 26.56 -21.25
C ASP A 106 15.58 25.55 -20.09
N GLU A 107 14.42 24.97 -19.77
CA GLU A 107 14.19 23.63 -19.22
C GLU A 107 14.41 23.40 -17.71
N ALA A 108 13.28 23.51 -17.01
CA ALA A 108 12.96 22.72 -15.83
C ALA A 108 12.90 21.21 -16.17
N ASP A 109 13.07 20.40 -15.12
CA ASP A 109 12.62 19.00 -14.99
C ASP A 109 13.37 17.90 -15.77
N GLU A 110 14.61 17.58 -15.36
CA GLU A 110 15.24 16.32 -15.79
C GLU A 110 16.02 15.62 -14.66
N PHE A 111 15.34 15.26 -13.56
CA PHE A 111 15.86 14.33 -12.54
C PHE A 111 15.12 12.97 -12.49
N GLU A 112 14.26 12.66 -13.48
CA GLU A 112 13.54 11.37 -13.58
C GLU A 112 13.89 10.54 -14.83
N SER A 113 14.89 10.94 -15.62
CA SER A 113 15.28 10.29 -16.88
C SER A 113 16.27 9.12 -16.69
N GLY A 114 16.04 8.27 -15.68
CA GLY A 114 16.97 7.21 -15.26
C GLY A 114 16.48 5.79 -15.50
N GLU A 115 15.17 5.56 -15.56
CA GLU A 115 14.58 4.21 -15.54
C GLU A 115 13.75 3.85 -16.78
N GLU A 116 13.45 4.82 -17.64
CA GLU A 116 12.62 4.63 -18.83
C GLU A 116 13.15 3.53 -19.77
N TRP A 117 14.47 3.31 -19.79
CA TRP A 117 15.10 2.29 -20.62
C TRP A 117 14.82 0.86 -20.15
N LYS A 118 14.47 0.63 -18.88
CA LYS A 118 14.05 -0.71 -18.39
C LYS A 118 12.69 -1.10 -18.97
N ALA A 119 11.76 -0.14 -19.04
CA ALA A 119 10.45 -0.30 -19.66
C ALA A 119 10.50 -0.53 -21.19
N LEU A 120 11.63 -0.22 -21.85
CA LEU A 120 11.86 -0.53 -23.27
C LEU A 120 12.21 -2.00 -23.53
N SER A 121 12.43 -2.80 -22.48
CA SER A 121 12.60 -4.24 -22.61
C SER A 121 11.29 -4.97 -22.33
N ASP A 122 10.75 -5.64 -23.34
CA ASP A 122 9.49 -6.40 -23.24
C ASP A 122 9.50 -7.39 -22.05
N GLU A 123 10.66 -7.97 -21.73
CA GLU A 123 10.83 -8.91 -20.61
C GLU A 123 10.65 -8.26 -19.23
N PHE A 124 11.01 -6.99 -19.05
CA PHE A 124 10.82 -6.28 -17.77
C PHE A 124 9.38 -5.74 -17.66
N ALA A 125 8.85 -5.20 -18.75
CA ALA A 125 7.49 -4.68 -18.80
C ALA A 125 6.44 -5.77 -18.52
N ASP A 126 6.70 -7.02 -18.94
CA ASP A 126 5.82 -8.17 -18.68
C ASP A 126 6.13 -8.89 -17.35
N SER A 127 7.20 -8.49 -16.63
CA SER A 127 7.55 -9.08 -15.34
C SER A 127 6.69 -8.52 -14.21
N ASP A 128 6.67 -9.20 -13.06
CA ASP A 128 6.06 -8.68 -11.84
C ASP A 128 6.61 -7.29 -11.46
N TYR A 129 7.80 -6.91 -11.93
CA TYR A 129 8.43 -5.61 -11.63
C TYR A 129 7.97 -4.46 -12.53
N GLY A 130 7.28 -4.76 -13.65
CA GLY A 130 6.88 -3.75 -14.63
C GLY A 130 5.56 -3.04 -14.30
N SER A 131 4.65 -3.73 -13.62
CA SER A 131 3.38 -3.18 -13.17
C SER A 131 2.80 -4.01 -12.03
N LEU A 132 2.07 -3.36 -11.12
CA LEU A 132 1.30 -4.03 -10.08
C LEU A 132 0.26 -5.01 -10.68
N ASP A 133 -0.24 -4.72 -11.89
CA ASP A 133 -1.18 -5.59 -12.60
C ASP A 133 -0.54 -6.89 -13.10
N ASN A 134 0.80 -6.95 -13.19
CA ASN A 134 1.50 -8.19 -13.54
C ASN A 134 1.60 -9.14 -12.34
N LEU A 135 1.54 -8.60 -11.11
CA LEU A 135 1.62 -9.38 -9.88
C LEU A 135 0.35 -10.23 -9.71
N ILE A 136 0.45 -11.53 -10.01
CA ILE A 136 -0.69 -12.48 -10.01
C ILE A 136 -1.45 -12.48 -8.68
N ILE A 137 -0.75 -12.45 -7.55
CA ILE A 137 -1.41 -12.44 -6.24
C ILE A 137 -2.22 -11.16 -5.99
N TYR A 138 -1.83 -10.03 -6.60
CA TYR A 138 -2.59 -8.79 -6.52
C TYR A 138 -3.84 -8.87 -7.40
N THR A 139 -3.73 -9.31 -8.64
CA THR A 139 -4.89 -9.45 -9.54
C THR A 139 -5.93 -10.44 -8.99
N VAL A 140 -5.47 -11.57 -8.43
CA VAL A 140 -6.36 -12.52 -7.74
C VAL A 140 -7.00 -11.91 -6.49
N ALA A 141 -6.27 -11.08 -5.74
CA ALA A 141 -6.83 -10.36 -4.59
C ALA A 141 -7.87 -9.31 -5.01
N LYS A 142 -7.61 -8.55 -6.08
CA LYS A 142 -8.54 -7.59 -6.69
C LYS A 142 -9.82 -8.28 -7.11
N ASP A 143 -9.74 -9.35 -7.91
CA ASP A 143 -10.90 -10.11 -8.36
C ASP A 143 -11.74 -10.67 -7.19
N LEU A 144 -11.07 -11.19 -6.16
CA LEU A 144 -11.73 -11.66 -4.95
C LEU A 144 -12.47 -10.53 -4.23
N ALA A 145 -11.82 -9.38 -4.07
CA ALA A 145 -12.37 -8.25 -3.34
C ALA A 145 -13.55 -7.62 -4.07
N VAL A 146 -13.47 -7.48 -5.40
CA VAL A 146 -14.56 -7.03 -6.27
C VAL A 146 -15.78 -7.96 -6.17
N ASP A 147 -15.56 -9.28 -6.19
CA ASP A 147 -16.65 -10.24 -6.00
C ASP A 147 -17.26 -10.18 -4.59
N VAL A 148 -16.45 -9.91 -3.57
CA VAL A 148 -16.93 -9.68 -2.20
C VAL A 148 -17.76 -8.41 -2.11
N LEU A 149 -17.38 -7.32 -2.78
CA LEU A 149 -18.16 -6.09 -2.85
C LEU A 149 -19.51 -6.30 -3.55
N LYS A 150 -19.51 -6.96 -4.72
CA LYS A 150 -20.73 -7.36 -5.45
C LYS A 150 -21.67 -8.18 -4.57
N TRP A 151 -21.10 -9.15 -3.85
CA TRP A 151 -21.87 -9.95 -2.89
C TRP A 151 -22.40 -9.07 -1.75
N ALA A 152 -21.58 -8.18 -1.20
CA ALA A 152 -21.97 -7.33 -0.07
C ALA A 152 -23.14 -6.39 -0.40
N GLU A 153 -23.24 -5.90 -1.63
CA GLU A 153 -24.39 -5.11 -2.11
C GLU A 153 -25.69 -5.91 -2.08
N SER A 154 -25.63 -7.21 -2.36
CA SER A 154 -26.81 -8.08 -2.34
C SER A 154 -27.31 -8.39 -0.91
N VAL A 155 -26.47 -8.15 0.11
CA VAL A 155 -26.79 -8.43 1.51
C VAL A 155 -27.56 -7.26 2.13
N PRO A 156 -28.77 -7.48 2.69
CA PRO A 156 -29.54 -6.40 3.32
C PRO A 156 -28.77 -5.76 4.48
N ALA A 157 -28.83 -4.43 4.59
CA ALA A 157 -28.12 -3.67 5.64
C ALA A 157 -28.40 -4.14 7.08
N LYS A 158 -29.56 -4.76 7.34
CA LYS A 158 -29.90 -5.33 8.65
C LYS A 158 -29.07 -6.56 9.02
N ALA A 159 -28.45 -7.20 8.03
CA ALA A 159 -27.62 -8.39 8.17
C ALA A 159 -26.12 -8.08 8.21
N HIS A 160 -25.73 -6.80 8.08
CA HIS A 160 -24.35 -6.32 8.21
C HIS A 160 -23.91 -6.37 9.67
N THR A 161 -23.61 -7.57 10.16
CA THR A 161 -23.00 -7.78 11.47
C THR A 161 -21.57 -7.22 11.48
N LYS A 162 -21.00 -7.03 12.67
CA LYS A 162 -19.59 -6.62 12.81
C LYS A 162 -18.65 -7.56 12.04
N ASN A 163 -18.80 -8.87 12.20
CA ASN A 163 -17.97 -9.86 11.50
C ASN A 163 -18.12 -9.78 9.97
N PHE A 164 -19.33 -9.47 9.47
CA PHE A 164 -19.54 -9.27 8.03
C PHE A 164 -18.80 -8.03 7.54
N GLN A 165 -18.93 -6.90 8.25
CA GLN A 165 -18.26 -5.66 7.88
C GLN A 165 -16.74 -5.79 7.94
N GLU A 166 -16.22 -6.47 8.97
CA GLU A 166 -14.79 -6.79 9.11
C GLU A 166 -14.32 -7.70 7.98
N PHE A 167 -15.11 -8.72 7.61
CA PHE A 167 -14.75 -9.63 6.52
C PHE A 167 -14.61 -8.90 5.19
N VAL A 168 -15.58 -8.04 4.84
CA VAL A 168 -15.52 -7.24 3.62
C VAL A 168 -14.33 -6.30 3.66
N GLY A 169 -14.13 -5.58 4.77
CA GLY A 169 -12.99 -4.68 4.94
C GLY A 169 -11.64 -5.39 4.80
N ASP A 170 -11.47 -6.53 5.48
CA ASP A 170 -10.21 -7.27 5.43
C ASP A 170 -9.96 -7.89 4.05
N SER A 171 -11.00 -8.22 3.27
CA SER A 171 -10.83 -8.70 1.90
C SER A 171 -10.23 -7.63 0.98
N LEU A 172 -10.62 -6.36 1.16
CA LEU A 172 -10.07 -5.21 0.43
C LEU A 172 -8.62 -4.92 0.86
N LYS A 173 -8.35 -5.01 2.16
CA LYS A 173 -7.01 -4.79 2.73
C LYS A 173 -5.96 -5.75 2.21
N ILE A 174 -6.33 -6.95 1.77
CA ILE A 174 -5.36 -7.87 1.14
C ILE A 174 -4.73 -7.18 -0.07
N GLY A 175 -5.56 -6.66 -0.98
CA GLY A 175 -5.09 -5.94 -2.16
C GLY A 175 -4.34 -4.65 -1.82
N ALA A 176 -4.87 -3.85 -0.89
CA ALA A 176 -4.22 -2.61 -0.47
C ALA A 176 -2.82 -2.84 0.14
N LYS A 177 -2.65 -3.89 0.95
CA LYS A 177 -1.34 -4.21 1.54
C LYS A 177 -0.38 -4.86 0.55
N LEU A 178 -0.87 -5.56 -0.47
CA LEU A 178 -0.01 -6.00 -1.59
C LEU A 178 0.46 -4.80 -2.42
N ALA A 179 -0.44 -3.87 -2.75
CA ALA A 179 -0.08 -2.63 -3.44
C ALA A 179 0.92 -1.79 -2.65
N GLY A 180 0.72 -1.64 -1.34
CA GLY A 180 1.65 -0.91 -0.48
C GLY A 180 3.01 -1.59 -0.35
N GLY A 181 3.07 -2.93 -0.38
CA GLY A 181 4.35 -3.64 -0.44
C GLY A 181 5.05 -3.42 -1.78
N TYR A 182 4.29 -3.45 -2.87
CA TYR A 182 4.77 -3.22 -4.22
C TYR A 182 5.35 -1.81 -4.41
N SER A 183 4.71 -0.78 -3.83
CA SER A 183 5.13 0.61 -3.99
C SER A 183 6.48 0.93 -3.35
N PHE A 184 6.92 0.16 -2.34
CA PHE A 184 8.30 0.24 -1.82
C PHE A 184 9.35 -0.28 -2.83
N GLY A 185 8.92 -1.05 -3.83
CA GLY A 185 9.80 -1.64 -4.82
C GLY A 185 10.54 -2.87 -4.31
N PHE A 186 11.63 -3.18 -5.01
CA PHE A 186 12.33 -4.45 -4.91
C PHE A 186 13.83 -4.31 -4.64
N GLU A 187 14.29 -3.07 -4.46
CA GLU A 187 15.68 -2.79 -4.14
C GLU A 187 16.01 -3.33 -2.74
N PRO A 188 17.24 -3.80 -2.49
CA PRO A 188 17.61 -4.42 -1.23
C PRO A 188 17.22 -3.61 0.02
N GLU A 189 17.32 -2.28 -0.07
CA GLU A 189 17.06 -1.32 1.00
C GLU A 189 15.58 -1.26 1.40
N TYR A 190 14.68 -1.41 0.42
CA TYR A 190 13.22 -1.33 0.60
C TYR A 190 12.52 -2.70 0.59
N LEU A 191 13.21 -3.76 0.16
CA LEU A 191 12.63 -5.11 0.07
C LEU A 191 12.15 -5.63 1.44
N GLY A 192 12.76 -5.19 2.53
CA GLY A 192 12.28 -5.46 3.89
C GLY A 192 10.89 -4.86 4.18
N ALA A 193 10.59 -3.67 3.65
CA ALA A 193 9.29 -3.02 3.73
C ALA A 193 8.24 -3.77 2.90
N ASN A 194 8.61 -4.15 1.67
CA ASN A 194 7.77 -4.96 0.78
C ASN A 194 7.36 -6.30 1.43
N ILE A 195 8.33 -7.02 2.03
CA ILE A 195 8.06 -8.25 2.78
C ILE A 195 7.10 -7.99 3.96
N ALA A 196 7.32 -6.90 4.71
CA ALA A 196 6.49 -6.57 5.86
C ALA A 196 5.04 -6.29 5.47
N TYR A 197 4.80 -5.53 4.39
CA TYR A 197 3.47 -5.27 3.84
C TYR A 197 2.79 -6.53 3.29
N THR A 198 3.54 -7.35 2.55
CA THR A 198 3.03 -8.64 2.05
C THR A 198 2.62 -9.56 3.21
N LYS A 199 3.36 -9.55 4.33
CA LYS A 199 2.96 -10.27 5.57
C LYS A 199 1.67 -9.71 6.17
N LYS A 200 1.41 -8.40 6.08
CA LYS A 200 0.13 -7.81 6.51
C LYS A 200 -1.01 -8.26 5.60
N ALA A 201 -0.81 -8.33 4.29
CA ALA A 201 -1.79 -8.93 3.37
C ALA A 201 -2.10 -10.39 3.75
N LEU A 202 -1.07 -11.18 4.09
CA LEU A 202 -1.23 -12.55 4.58
C LEU A 202 -2.02 -12.60 5.90
N ALA A 203 -1.80 -11.67 6.82
CA ALA A 203 -2.55 -11.58 8.06
C ALA A 203 -4.05 -11.29 7.79
N CYS A 204 -4.36 -10.36 6.91
CA CYS A 204 -5.73 -10.07 6.45
C CYS A 204 -6.40 -11.31 5.85
N ALA A 205 -5.70 -12.04 4.97
CA ALA A 205 -6.24 -13.27 4.36
C ALA A 205 -6.56 -14.35 5.41
N ASN A 206 -5.69 -14.54 6.41
CA ASN A 206 -5.96 -15.45 7.53
C ASN A 206 -7.15 -14.98 8.39
N GLN A 207 -7.30 -13.67 8.60
CA GLN A 207 -8.42 -13.10 9.33
C GLN A 207 -9.74 -13.31 8.58
N CYS A 208 -9.77 -13.09 7.26
CA CYS A 208 -10.92 -13.40 6.42
C CYS A 208 -11.33 -14.89 6.53
N LEU A 209 -10.37 -15.83 6.51
CA LEU A 209 -10.66 -17.26 6.67
C LEU A 209 -11.25 -17.58 8.05
N SER A 210 -10.75 -16.93 9.10
CA SER A 210 -11.31 -17.03 10.44
C SER A 210 -12.75 -16.52 10.48
N LEU A 211 -13.00 -15.34 9.92
CA LEU A 211 -14.33 -14.71 9.86
C LEU A 211 -15.32 -15.54 9.04
N MET A 212 -14.89 -16.19 7.95
CA MET A 212 -15.73 -17.09 7.15
C MET A 212 -16.39 -18.17 8.00
N THR A 213 -15.71 -18.71 9.02
CA THR A 213 -16.32 -19.71 9.90
C THR A 213 -17.57 -19.19 10.62
N SER A 214 -17.60 -17.90 10.95
CA SER A 214 -18.74 -17.23 11.58
C SER A 214 -19.86 -16.88 10.59
N LEU A 215 -19.52 -16.74 9.30
CA LEU A 215 -20.47 -16.43 8.22
C LEU A 215 -21.11 -17.69 7.62
N LYS A 216 -20.56 -18.87 7.90
CA LYS A 216 -21.01 -20.17 7.35
C LYS A 216 -22.50 -20.47 7.58
N SER A 217 -23.06 -20.04 8.70
CA SER A 217 -24.47 -20.25 9.05
C SER A 217 -25.36 -19.04 8.75
N ALA A 218 -24.84 -18.02 8.07
CA ALA A 218 -25.62 -16.85 7.75
C ALA A 218 -26.63 -17.15 6.63
N ASP A 219 -27.86 -16.66 6.79
CA ASP A 219 -28.97 -16.92 5.85
C ASP A 219 -28.74 -16.31 4.45
N TYR A 220 -27.80 -15.37 4.34
CA TYR A 220 -27.38 -14.73 3.09
C TYR A 220 -26.22 -15.46 2.38
N PHE A 221 -25.82 -16.65 2.87
CA PHE A 221 -24.76 -17.47 2.30
C PHE A 221 -25.33 -18.80 1.81
N THR A 222 -25.25 -19.07 0.50
CA THR A 222 -25.49 -20.44 0.02
C THR A 222 -24.28 -21.31 0.32
N LYS A 223 -24.48 -22.61 0.57
CA LYS A 223 -23.37 -23.54 0.81
C LYS A 223 -22.36 -23.58 -0.35
N ALA A 224 -22.85 -23.42 -1.59
CA ALA A 224 -22.00 -23.39 -2.78
C ALA A 224 -21.15 -22.11 -2.83
N ALA A 225 -21.76 -20.94 -2.65
CA ALA A 225 -21.03 -19.67 -2.57
C ALA A 225 -20.00 -19.70 -1.43
N TYR A 226 -20.36 -20.29 -0.28
CA TYR A 226 -19.44 -20.41 0.86
C TYR A 226 -18.21 -21.23 0.49
N GLY A 227 -18.43 -22.39 -0.15
CA GLY A 227 -17.35 -23.27 -0.56
C GLY A 227 -16.42 -22.59 -1.57
N ASP A 228 -16.99 -21.90 -2.54
CA ASP A 228 -16.23 -21.18 -3.56
C ASP A 228 -15.37 -20.06 -2.96
N LEU A 229 -15.98 -19.14 -2.22
CA LEU A 229 -15.26 -18.01 -1.63
C LEU A 229 -14.19 -18.47 -0.62
N ASN A 230 -14.52 -19.46 0.20
CA ASN A 230 -13.55 -20.02 1.15
C ASN A 230 -12.38 -20.72 0.43
N SER A 231 -12.63 -21.36 -0.73
CA SER A 231 -11.57 -22.01 -1.51
C SER A 231 -10.65 -20.97 -2.14
N ARG A 232 -11.21 -19.96 -2.81
CA ARG A 232 -10.44 -18.87 -3.46
C ARG A 232 -9.56 -18.13 -2.44
N LEU A 233 -10.13 -17.79 -1.29
CA LEU A 233 -9.39 -17.13 -0.21
C LEU A 233 -8.29 -18.03 0.38
N PHE A 234 -8.53 -19.35 0.47
CA PHE A 234 -7.53 -20.30 0.96
C PHE A 234 -6.34 -20.41 0.00
N GLU A 235 -6.58 -20.49 -1.31
CA GLU A 235 -5.53 -20.50 -2.32
C GLU A 235 -4.75 -19.18 -2.32
N LEU A 236 -5.45 -18.04 -2.40
CA LEU A 236 -4.81 -16.71 -2.33
C LEU A 236 -3.92 -16.56 -1.09
N ARG A 237 -4.39 -17.02 0.08
CA ARG A 237 -3.61 -17.01 1.32
C ARG A 237 -2.33 -17.84 1.19
N ASN A 238 -2.38 -18.99 0.53
CA ASN A 238 -1.20 -19.83 0.31
C ASN A 238 -0.23 -19.18 -0.67
N ASP A 239 -0.74 -18.62 -1.76
CA ASP A 239 0.06 -17.95 -2.79
C ASP A 239 0.80 -16.73 -2.21
N ILE A 240 0.12 -15.90 -1.41
CA ILE A 240 0.76 -14.81 -0.66
C ILE A 240 1.85 -15.38 0.28
N GLY A 241 1.59 -16.51 0.93
CA GLY A 241 2.56 -17.16 1.80
C GLY A 241 3.81 -17.65 1.08
N VAL A 242 3.67 -18.12 -0.17
CA VAL A 242 4.79 -18.48 -1.06
C VAL A 242 5.54 -17.23 -1.48
N TYR A 243 4.85 -16.19 -1.93
CA TYR A 243 5.45 -14.94 -2.35
C TYR A 243 6.27 -14.26 -1.24
N VAL A 244 5.83 -14.33 0.02
CA VAL A 244 6.65 -13.89 1.17
C VAL A 244 7.99 -14.63 1.24
N GLN A 245 8.03 -15.93 0.93
CA GLN A 245 9.30 -16.68 0.92
C GLN A 245 10.16 -16.29 -0.28
N GLU A 246 9.56 -16.07 -1.45
CA GLU A 246 10.29 -15.62 -2.64
C GLU A 246 10.97 -14.27 -2.39
N LEU A 247 10.25 -13.30 -1.80
CA LEU A 247 10.83 -12.02 -1.41
C LEU A 247 11.96 -12.18 -0.37
N ARG A 248 11.81 -13.10 0.59
CA ARG A 248 12.87 -13.38 1.60
C ARG A 248 14.10 -14.03 1.00
N ASP A 249 13.92 -14.94 0.06
CA ASP A 249 15.01 -15.57 -0.66
C ASP A 249 15.74 -14.52 -1.51
N ARG A 250 15.00 -13.61 -2.15
CA ARG A 250 15.58 -12.45 -2.83
C ARG A 250 16.37 -11.55 -1.90
N PHE A 251 15.83 -11.21 -0.73
CA PHE A 251 16.53 -10.40 0.27
C PHE A 251 17.84 -11.04 0.75
N ARG A 252 17.86 -12.37 0.88
CA ARG A 252 19.02 -13.11 1.39
C ARG A 252 20.08 -13.38 0.32
N PHE A 253 19.66 -13.62 -0.91
CA PHE A 253 20.53 -14.15 -1.96
C PHE A 253 20.74 -13.19 -3.14
N GLY A 254 20.00 -12.07 -3.20
CA GLY A 254 20.06 -11.11 -4.30
C GLY A 254 19.66 -11.73 -5.64
N ILE A 255 18.71 -12.66 -5.63
CA ILE A 255 18.24 -13.38 -6.82
C ILE A 255 17.04 -12.64 -7.40
N ASP A 256 17.15 -12.23 -8.67
CA ASP A 256 16.05 -11.77 -9.51
C ASP A 256 15.36 -12.94 -10.23
#